data_AF-A0A942J4Y2-F1
#
_entry.id   AF-A0A942J4Y2-F1
#
_cell.length_a   1.000
_cell.length_b   1.000
_cell.length_c   1.000
_cell.angle_alpha   90.00
_cell.angle_beta   90.00
_cell.angle_gamma   90.00
#
_symmetry.space_group_name_H-M   'P 1'
#
loop_
_entity.id
_entity.type
_entity.pdbx_description
1 polymer ?
#
loop_
_entity_poly.entity_id
_entity_poly.type
_entity_poly.pdbx_seq_one_letter_code
_entity_poly.pdbx_strand_id
1 'polypeptide(L)'
;IDSHQEIMEFEEQWLHYVLKTVQEKHGASIKETFAVDVVVPDLPFPRISMEEAYRLIEENGYALPEAKGDLDPEGERIVARHILERYCHEFVFVTDYPVSVRPFYHMRHVDRPHLTKSYDLLWKGVELTTGAQREHRYAILAKQAEEKGLSLKGIEFYLDFFKYGCPPHGGFGFGLTRMMMMLLGVSNVREVTYLYRGPNRITP
;
A
#
# COMPACT_ATOMS: atom_id res chain seq x y z
N ILE A 1 11.21 6.30 -13.75
CA ILE A 1 11.41 5.05 -12.99
C ILE A 1 11.42 3.89 -13.97
N ASP A 2 12.28 2.93 -13.77
CA ASP A 2 12.38 1.72 -14.59
C ASP A 2 11.50 0.59 -14.00
N SER A 3 11.28 0.60 -12.69
CA SER A 3 10.43 -0.37 -12.01
C SER A 3 9.65 0.21 -10.82
N HIS A 4 8.51 -0.42 -10.49
CA HIS A 4 7.82 -0.22 -9.20
C HIS A 4 8.70 -0.50 -7.96
N GLN A 5 9.81 -1.23 -8.13
CA GLN A 5 10.81 -1.47 -7.08
C GLN A 5 11.45 -0.16 -6.59
N GLU A 6 11.79 0.76 -7.50
CA GLU A 6 12.33 2.09 -7.13
C GLU A 6 11.34 2.91 -6.30
N ILE A 7 10.04 2.71 -6.50
CA ILE A 7 8.99 3.39 -5.72
C ILE A 7 8.99 2.83 -4.29
N MET A 8 9.06 1.51 -4.13
CA MET A 8 9.12 0.86 -2.81
C MET A 8 10.42 1.22 -2.08
N GLU A 9 11.56 1.26 -2.78
CA GLU A 9 12.86 1.70 -2.24
C GLU A 9 12.82 3.15 -1.74
N PHE A 10 12.20 4.04 -2.53
CA PHE A 10 12.00 5.42 -2.09
C PHE A 10 11.10 5.49 -0.86
N GLU A 11 10.00 4.73 -0.85
CA GLU A 11 9.03 4.74 0.23
C GLU A 11 9.59 4.21 1.55
N GLU A 12 10.34 3.10 1.53
CA GLU A 12 10.99 2.55 2.74
C GLU A 12 12.07 3.48 3.29
N GLN A 13 12.88 4.09 2.42
CA GLN A 13 13.88 5.09 2.82
C GLN A 13 13.22 6.33 3.43
N TRP A 14 12.13 6.80 2.82
CA TRP A 14 11.35 7.93 3.33
C TRP A 14 10.74 7.62 4.71
N LEU A 15 10.13 6.44 4.89
CA LEU A 15 9.56 6.03 6.17
C LEU A 15 10.62 5.85 7.27
N HIS A 16 11.77 5.24 6.94
CA HIS A 16 12.90 5.17 7.85
C HIS A 16 13.32 6.56 8.33
N TYR A 17 13.51 7.50 7.39
CA TYR A 17 13.88 8.88 7.73
C TYR A 17 12.83 9.57 8.60
N VAL A 18 11.54 9.42 8.26
CA VAL A 18 10.44 10.01 9.02
C VAL A 18 10.39 9.46 10.44
N LEU A 19 10.41 8.13 10.61
CA LEU A 19 10.32 7.49 11.93
C LEU A 19 11.53 7.78 12.79
N LYS A 20 12.74 7.81 12.19
CA LYS A 20 13.95 8.26 12.87
C LYS A 20 13.83 9.70 13.38
N THR A 21 13.37 10.62 12.52
CA THR A 21 13.18 12.02 12.90
C THR A 21 12.15 12.18 14.01
N VAL A 22 11.04 11.42 13.95
CA VAL A 22 9.99 11.42 14.98
C VAL A 22 10.52 10.84 16.29
N GLN A 23 11.25 9.74 16.26
CA GLN A 23 11.86 9.14 17.44
C GLN A 23 12.82 10.12 18.12
N GLU A 24 13.73 10.75 17.36
CA GLU A 24 14.72 11.70 17.87
C GLU A 24 14.06 12.94 18.49
N LYS A 25 13.00 13.49 17.88
CA LYS A 25 12.36 14.74 18.34
C LYS A 25 11.26 14.55 19.37
N HIS A 26 10.51 13.45 19.27
CA HIS A 26 9.25 13.26 19.99
C HIS A 26 9.15 11.90 20.71
N GLY A 27 10.14 11.00 20.59
CA GLY A 27 10.07 9.65 21.14
C GLY A 27 9.77 9.61 22.65
N ALA A 28 10.42 10.47 23.44
CA ALA A 28 10.17 10.56 24.89
C ALA A 28 8.72 10.96 25.22
N SER A 29 8.19 11.98 24.51
CA SER A 29 6.81 12.46 24.72
C SER A 29 5.78 11.43 24.26
N ILE A 30 6.05 10.74 23.14
CA ILE A 30 5.20 9.64 22.65
C ILE A 30 5.18 8.50 23.68
N LYS A 31 6.33 8.11 24.22
CA LYS A 31 6.42 7.06 25.24
C LYS A 31 5.69 7.44 26.52
N GLU A 32 5.85 8.67 27.00
CA GLU A 32 5.17 9.16 28.20
C GLU A 32 3.65 9.22 28.03
N THR A 33 3.18 9.68 26.87
CA THR A 33 1.75 9.93 26.63
C THR A 33 0.99 8.68 26.21
N PHE A 34 1.57 7.87 25.33
CA PHE A 34 0.91 6.73 24.69
C PHE A 34 1.42 5.38 25.17
N ALA A 35 2.47 5.34 25.99
CA ALA A 35 3.15 4.10 26.41
C ALA A 35 3.66 3.26 25.22
N VAL A 36 4.06 3.91 24.12
CA VAL A 36 4.59 3.29 22.90
C VAL A 36 6.01 3.75 22.64
N ASP A 37 6.90 2.81 22.34
CA ASP A 37 8.22 3.11 21.80
C ASP A 37 8.14 3.26 20.28
N VAL A 38 8.65 4.37 19.75
CA VAL A 38 8.79 4.58 18.30
C VAL A 38 9.94 3.71 17.81
N VAL A 39 9.64 2.69 17.01
CA VAL A 39 10.65 1.80 16.40
C VAL A 39 11.06 2.35 15.04
N VAL A 40 12.36 2.50 14.81
CA VAL A 40 12.91 2.86 13.50
C VAL A 40 13.18 1.55 12.75
N PRO A 41 12.53 1.31 11.60
CA PRO A 41 12.68 0.05 10.88
C PRO A 41 14.01 -0.02 10.15
N ASP A 42 14.59 -1.22 10.08
CA ASP A 42 15.78 -1.48 9.26
C ASP A 42 15.43 -1.49 7.78
N LEU A 43 16.43 -1.20 6.93
CA LEU A 43 16.29 -1.27 5.48
C LEU A 43 17.04 -2.48 4.92
N PRO A 44 16.54 -3.11 3.85
CA PRO A 44 15.25 -2.87 3.20
C PRO A 44 14.08 -3.55 3.93
N PHE A 45 12.85 -3.12 3.66
CA PHE A 45 11.65 -3.78 4.18
C PHE A 45 11.45 -5.14 3.50
N PRO A 46 10.93 -6.16 4.22
CA PRO A 46 10.51 -7.42 3.64
C PRO A 46 9.51 -7.22 2.51
N ARG A 47 9.64 -8.03 1.46
CA ARG A 47 8.75 -8.03 0.29
C ARG A 47 8.26 -9.45 0.05
N ILE A 48 6.96 -9.62 -0.14
CA ILE A 48 6.34 -10.89 -0.52
C ILE A 48 5.36 -10.64 -1.66
N SER A 49 5.21 -11.59 -2.57
CA SER A 49 4.16 -11.56 -3.58
C SER A 49 2.79 -11.89 -2.97
N MET A 50 1.70 -11.50 -3.65
CA MET A 50 0.35 -11.94 -3.30
C MET A 50 0.23 -13.47 -3.27
N GLU A 51 0.93 -14.18 -4.15
CA GLU A 51 0.97 -15.65 -4.14
C GLU A 51 1.60 -16.21 -2.85
N GLU A 52 2.69 -15.62 -2.39
CA GLU A 52 3.32 -15.97 -1.10
C GLU A 52 2.43 -15.61 0.08
N ALA A 53 1.76 -14.45 0.04
CA ALA A 53 0.83 -14.03 1.07
C ALA A 53 -0.34 -15.02 1.21
N TYR A 54 -0.95 -15.45 0.10
CA TYR A 54 -2.03 -16.44 0.12
C TYR A 54 -1.58 -17.77 0.71
N ARG A 55 -0.43 -18.30 0.27
CA ARG A 55 0.14 -19.55 0.82
C ARG A 55 0.37 -19.46 2.33
N LEU A 56 0.98 -18.35 2.78
CA LEU A 56 1.24 -18.10 4.20
C LEU A 56 -0.05 -18.07 5.01
N ILE A 57 -1.10 -17.45 4.49
CA ILE A 57 -2.39 -17.35 5.15
C ILE A 57 -3.04 -18.74 5.27
N GLU A 58 -3.01 -19.55 4.20
CA GLU A 58 -3.51 -20.93 4.19
C GLU A 58 -2.75 -21.84 5.16
N GLU A 59 -1.41 -21.74 5.18
CA GLU A 59 -0.56 -22.48 6.12
C GLU A 59 -0.87 -22.15 7.59
N ASN A 60 -1.39 -20.95 7.86
CA ASN A 60 -1.83 -20.52 9.18
C ASN A 60 -3.32 -20.83 9.47
N GLY A 61 -3.94 -21.69 8.67
CA GLY A 61 -5.30 -22.21 8.89
C GLY A 61 -6.41 -21.22 8.56
N TYR A 62 -6.13 -20.17 7.78
CA TYR A 62 -7.11 -19.22 7.31
C TYR A 62 -7.23 -19.30 5.79
N ALA A 63 -8.45 -19.22 5.26
CA ALA A 63 -8.68 -19.24 3.81
C ALA A 63 -9.33 -17.93 3.39
N LEU A 64 -8.63 -17.17 2.54
CA LEU A 64 -9.22 -15.98 1.93
C LEU A 64 -10.29 -16.41 0.91
N PRO A 65 -11.38 -15.64 0.76
CA PRO A 65 -12.32 -15.87 -0.32
C PRO A 65 -11.63 -15.66 -1.67
N GLU A 66 -11.40 -16.74 -2.44
CA GLU A 66 -10.75 -16.68 -3.77
C GLU A 66 -11.38 -15.62 -4.69
N ALA A 67 -12.71 -15.45 -4.60
CA ALA A 67 -13.47 -14.52 -5.43
C ALA A 67 -13.06 -13.05 -5.28
N LYS A 68 -12.38 -12.68 -4.18
CA LYS A 68 -11.93 -11.30 -3.96
C LYS A 68 -10.58 -11.00 -4.59
N GLY A 69 -9.65 -11.96 -4.63
CA GLY A 69 -8.28 -11.72 -5.14
C GLY A 69 -7.49 -10.66 -4.37
N ASP A 70 -7.94 -10.31 -3.16
CA ASP A 70 -7.39 -9.26 -2.30
C ASP A 70 -7.25 -9.80 -0.87
N LEU A 71 -6.40 -9.16 -0.06
CA LEU A 71 -6.28 -9.46 1.36
C LEU A 71 -7.46 -8.84 2.11
N ASP A 72 -7.97 -9.56 3.10
CA ASP A 72 -8.89 -8.98 4.09
C ASP A 72 -8.12 -8.62 5.37
N PRO A 73 -8.75 -7.91 6.33
CA PRO A 73 -8.06 -7.47 7.54
C PRO A 73 -7.46 -8.60 8.39
N GLU A 74 -7.97 -9.83 8.30
CA GLU A 74 -7.38 -10.95 9.03
C GLU A 74 -6.17 -11.51 8.27
N GLY A 75 -6.26 -11.64 6.95
CA GLY A 75 -5.13 -11.96 6.08
C GLY A 75 -3.95 -11.00 6.27
N GLU A 76 -4.20 -9.68 6.31
CA GLU A 76 -3.17 -8.67 6.58
C GLU A 76 -2.48 -8.88 7.95
N ARG A 77 -3.25 -9.20 8.99
CA ARG A 77 -2.71 -9.48 10.34
C ARG A 77 -1.89 -10.75 10.40
N ILE A 78 -2.32 -11.80 9.69
CA ILE A 78 -1.60 -13.08 9.63
C ILE A 78 -0.25 -12.86 8.94
N VAL A 79 -0.25 -12.19 7.79
CA VAL A 79 0.97 -11.83 7.06
C VAL A 79 1.90 -11.01 7.96
N ALA A 80 1.41 -9.93 8.58
CA ALA A 80 2.25 -9.07 9.42
C ALA A 80 2.84 -9.81 10.63
N ARG A 81 2.08 -10.71 11.25
CA ARG A 81 2.57 -11.54 12.37
C ARG A 81 3.69 -12.46 11.94
N HIS A 82 3.54 -13.14 10.81
CA HIS A 82 4.59 -14.00 10.27
C HIS A 82 5.85 -13.20 9.93
N ILE A 83 5.70 -12.00 9.37
CA ILE A 83 6.84 -11.13 9.07
C ILE A 83 7.55 -10.68 10.35
N LEU A 84 6.81 -10.33 11.39
CA LEU A 84 7.37 -9.99 12.68
C LEU A 84 8.14 -11.16 13.30
N GLU A 85 7.57 -12.37 13.28
CA GLU A 85 8.20 -13.56 13.85
C GLU A 85 9.45 -14.00 13.07
N ARG A 86 9.42 -13.93 11.74
CA ARG A 86 10.49 -14.44 10.88
C ARG A 86 11.61 -13.44 10.63
N TYR A 87 11.27 -12.16 10.51
CA TYR A 87 12.21 -11.10 10.11
C TYR A 87 12.41 -10.04 11.19
N CYS A 88 11.73 -10.14 12.35
CA CYS A 88 11.74 -9.11 13.38
C CYS A 88 11.36 -7.72 12.83
N HIS A 89 10.44 -7.68 11.85
CA HIS A 89 10.10 -6.47 11.11
C HIS A 89 8.60 -6.15 11.19
N GLU A 90 8.25 -4.89 11.42
CA GLU A 90 6.85 -4.48 11.57
C GLU A 90 6.16 -4.13 10.24
N PHE A 91 6.95 -3.94 9.18
CA PHE A 91 6.47 -3.61 7.84
C PHE A 91 6.68 -4.74 6.84
N VAL A 92 5.82 -4.80 5.83
CA VAL A 92 5.99 -5.68 4.67
C VAL A 92 5.33 -5.07 3.44
N PHE A 93 6.03 -5.10 2.31
CA PHE A 93 5.41 -4.89 1.01
C PHE A 93 4.79 -6.19 0.50
N VAL A 94 3.52 -6.13 0.16
CA VAL A 94 2.85 -7.19 -0.60
C VAL A 94 2.79 -6.75 -2.05
N THR A 95 3.31 -7.53 -2.99
CA THR A 95 3.48 -7.14 -4.40
C THR A 95 2.68 -8.03 -5.34
N ASP A 96 2.69 -7.71 -6.64
CA ASP A 96 2.15 -8.56 -7.70
C ASP A 96 0.64 -8.83 -7.55
N TYR A 97 -0.15 -7.78 -7.30
CA TYR A 97 -1.60 -7.93 -7.15
C TYR A 97 -2.31 -8.30 -8.47
N PRO A 98 -3.38 -9.11 -8.41
CA PRO A 98 -4.20 -9.41 -9.58
C PRO A 98 -4.81 -8.17 -10.22
N VAL A 99 -4.93 -8.19 -11.55
CA VAL A 99 -5.58 -7.10 -12.30
C VAL A 99 -7.03 -6.89 -11.90
N SER A 100 -7.72 -7.91 -11.37
CA SER A 100 -9.14 -7.84 -10.99
C SER A 100 -9.39 -6.82 -9.88
N VAL A 101 -8.49 -6.73 -8.90
CA VAL A 101 -8.62 -5.87 -7.71
C VAL A 101 -7.97 -4.51 -7.84
N ARG A 102 -7.17 -4.32 -8.89
CA ARG A 102 -6.44 -3.07 -9.12
C ARG A 102 -7.10 -2.16 -10.18
N PRO A 103 -6.89 -0.84 -10.10
CA PRO A 103 -7.33 0.10 -11.12
C PRO A 103 -6.69 -0.14 -12.50
N PHE A 104 -7.38 0.29 -13.56
CA PHE A 104 -6.93 0.13 -14.96
C PHE A 104 -5.60 0.82 -15.29
N TYR A 105 -5.20 1.81 -14.49
CA TYR A 105 -3.97 2.58 -14.71
C TYR A 105 -2.73 1.92 -14.06
N HIS A 106 -2.87 0.77 -13.41
CA HIS A 106 -1.73 0.00 -12.90
C HIS A 106 -1.03 -0.72 -14.07
N MET A 107 0.27 -0.54 -14.22
CA MET A 107 1.04 -1.26 -15.24
C MET A 107 1.00 -2.77 -14.95
N ARG A 108 0.82 -3.58 -16.00
CA ARG A 108 0.83 -5.04 -15.90
C ARG A 108 2.25 -5.58 -16.12
N HIS A 109 2.54 -6.76 -15.58
CA HIS A 109 3.74 -7.49 -15.96
C HIS A 109 3.65 -7.93 -17.42
N VAL A 110 4.77 -7.88 -18.14
CA VAL A 110 4.82 -8.29 -19.56
C VAL A 110 4.59 -9.80 -19.69
N ASP A 111 5.28 -10.58 -18.87
CA ASP A 111 5.23 -12.06 -18.92
C ASP A 111 4.06 -12.64 -18.12
N ARG A 112 3.49 -11.87 -17.18
CA ARG A 112 2.37 -12.26 -16.30
C ARG A 112 1.24 -11.22 -16.36
N PRO A 113 0.53 -11.07 -17.49
CA PRO A 113 -0.41 -9.97 -17.70
C PRO A 113 -1.66 -10.00 -16.80
N HIS A 114 -1.88 -11.09 -16.05
CA HIS A 114 -2.93 -11.17 -15.02
C HIS A 114 -2.51 -10.51 -13.70
N LEU A 115 -1.23 -10.13 -13.56
CA LEU A 115 -0.67 -9.45 -12.39
C LEU A 115 -0.22 -8.03 -12.74
N THR A 116 -0.26 -7.17 -11.74
CA THR A 116 0.13 -5.76 -11.83
C THR A 116 1.45 -5.50 -11.13
N LYS A 117 2.18 -4.49 -11.61
CA LYS A 117 3.35 -3.90 -10.95
C LYS A 117 2.90 -2.92 -9.85
N SER A 118 2.09 -3.44 -8.94
CA SER A 118 1.58 -2.70 -7.78
C SER A 118 1.88 -3.43 -6.50
N TYR A 119 1.74 -2.71 -5.40
CA TYR A 119 2.03 -3.19 -4.08
C TYR A 119 1.17 -2.47 -3.05
N ASP A 120 1.00 -3.11 -1.90
CA ASP A 120 0.58 -2.45 -0.67
C ASP A 120 1.69 -2.53 0.38
N LEU A 121 1.78 -1.54 1.25
CA LEU A 121 2.65 -1.57 2.43
C LEU A 121 1.80 -1.78 3.67
N LEU A 122 2.01 -2.90 4.35
CA LEU A 122 1.38 -3.17 5.63
C LEU A 122 2.30 -2.73 6.78
N TRP A 123 1.74 -2.11 7.81
CA TRP A 123 2.41 -1.87 9.10
C TRP A 123 1.56 -2.46 10.21
N LYS A 124 2.10 -3.42 10.97
CA LYS A 124 1.38 -4.12 12.06
C LYS A 124 0.03 -4.71 11.63
N GLY A 125 -0.06 -5.16 10.37
CA GLY A 125 -1.27 -5.79 9.82
C GLY A 125 -2.35 -4.80 9.41
N VAL A 126 -1.97 -3.55 9.11
CA VAL A 126 -2.85 -2.53 8.53
C VAL A 126 -2.17 -1.93 7.30
N GLU A 127 -2.90 -1.90 6.18
CA GLU A 127 -2.49 -1.21 4.96
C GLU A 127 -2.29 0.31 5.17
N LEU A 128 -1.05 0.78 5.03
CA LEU A 128 -0.71 2.21 5.05
C LEU A 128 -0.79 2.85 3.66
N THR A 129 -0.36 2.10 2.65
CA THR A 129 -0.22 2.61 1.29
C THR A 129 -0.64 1.59 0.26
N THR A 130 -1.18 2.12 -0.84
CA THR A 130 -1.28 1.42 -2.11
C THR A 130 -0.39 2.15 -3.12
N GLY A 131 0.55 1.45 -3.76
CA GLY A 131 1.46 1.98 -4.76
C GLY A 131 1.50 1.18 -6.05
N ALA A 132 1.89 1.83 -7.16
CA ALA A 132 2.14 1.12 -8.42
C ALA A 132 2.98 1.93 -9.41
N GLN A 133 3.63 1.21 -10.32
CA GLN A 133 4.02 1.78 -11.62
C GLN A 133 2.76 2.01 -12.46
N ARG A 134 2.64 3.18 -13.10
CA ARG A 134 1.49 3.55 -13.93
C ARG A 134 1.70 3.13 -15.37
N GLU A 135 0.63 2.71 -16.03
CA GLU A 135 0.65 2.44 -17.47
C GLU A 135 0.71 3.75 -18.24
N HIS A 136 1.89 4.08 -18.78
CA HIS A 136 2.13 5.31 -19.51
C HIS A 136 1.92 5.17 -21.03
N ARG A 137 1.80 3.95 -21.55
CA ARG A 137 1.64 3.69 -22.99
C ARG A 137 0.17 3.83 -23.35
N TYR A 138 -0.18 4.94 -24.00
CA TYR A 138 -1.56 5.32 -24.33
C TYR A 138 -2.44 4.17 -24.84
N ALA A 139 -1.98 3.43 -25.87
CA ALA A 139 -2.78 2.36 -26.48
C ALA A 139 -3.09 1.22 -25.50
N ILE A 140 -2.15 0.89 -24.61
CA ILE A 140 -2.35 -0.14 -23.59
C ILE A 140 -3.26 0.41 -22.48
N LEU A 141 -3.02 1.63 -22.00
CA LEU A 141 -3.85 2.27 -20.98
C LEU A 141 -5.32 2.36 -21.39
N ALA A 142 -5.59 2.79 -22.62
CA ALA A 142 -6.94 2.87 -23.18
C ALA A 142 -7.61 1.49 -23.21
N LYS A 143 -6.90 0.47 -23.70
CA LYS A 143 -7.40 -0.91 -23.70
C LYS A 143 -7.71 -1.41 -22.29
N GLN A 144 -6.84 -1.14 -21.31
CA GLN A 144 -7.08 -1.52 -19.92
C GLN A 144 -8.31 -0.82 -19.31
N ALA A 145 -8.56 0.44 -19.70
CA ALA A 145 -9.75 1.17 -19.28
C ALA A 145 -11.03 0.54 -19.84
N GLU A 146 -11.03 0.19 -21.13
CA GLU A 146 -12.16 -0.51 -21.77
C GLU A 146 -12.40 -1.89 -21.16
N GLU A 147 -11.34 -2.66 -20.88
CA GLU A 147 -11.42 -3.96 -20.19
C GLU A 147 -12.05 -3.85 -18.79
N LYS A 148 -11.91 -2.69 -18.14
CA LYS A 148 -12.54 -2.36 -16.85
C LYS A 148 -13.94 -1.74 -16.99
N GLY A 149 -14.49 -1.68 -18.20
CA GLY A 149 -15.83 -1.17 -18.50
C GLY A 149 -15.94 0.35 -18.52
N LEU A 150 -14.82 1.07 -18.61
CA LEU A 150 -14.83 2.53 -18.69
C LEU A 150 -15.03 3.00 -20.13
N SER A 151 -15.87 4.02 -20.31
CA SER A 151 -15.97 4.72 -21.59
C SER A 151 -14.77 5.64 -21.78
N LEU A 152 -14.01 5.46 -22.87
CA LEU A 152 -12.87 6.32 -23.18
C LEU A 152 -13.24 7.80 -23.28
N LYS A 153 -14.45 8.11 -23.76
CA LYS A 153 -14.96 9.49 -23.84
C LYS A 153 -15.10 10.13 -22.46
N GLY A 154 -15.44 9.34 -21.44
CA GLY A 154 -15.59 9.83 -20.06
C GLY A 154 -14.26 10.19 -19.40
N ILE A 155 -13.14 9.65 -19.90
CA ILE A 155 -11.79 9.86 -19.37
C ILE A 155 -10.83 10.46 -20.42
N GLU A 156 -11.35 11.00 -21.52
CA GLU A 156 -10.57 11.49 -22.66
C GLU A 156 -9.54 12.55 -22.21
N PHE A 157 -9.98 13.50 -21.39
CA PHE A 157 -9.12 14.52 -20.80
C PHE A 157 -7.92 13.93 -20.05
N TYR A 158 -8.13 12.83 -19.31
CA TYR A 158 -7.04 12.13 -18.63
C TYR A 158 -6.12 11.40 -19.61
N LEU A 159 -6.68 10.75 -20.63
CA LEU A 159 -5.90 9.99 -21.61
C LEU A 159 -5.05 10.87 -22.53
N ASP A 160 -5.45 12.13 -22.76
CA ASP A 160 -4.72 13.07 -23.58
C ASP A 160 -3.31 13.39 -23.05
N PHE A 161 -3.11 13.34 -21.73
CA PHE A 161 -1.79 13.50 -21.11
C PHE A 161 -0.76 12.45 -21.56
N PHE A 162 -1.22 11.31 -22.09
CA PHE A 162 -0.37 10.19 -22.49
C PHE A 162 0.01 10.19 -23.97
N LYS A 163 -0.61 11.07 -24.79
CA LYS A 163 -0.43 11.08 -26.26
C LYS A 163 0.86 11.76 -26.72
N TYR A 164 1.38 12.71 -25.95
CA TYR A 164 2.45 13.62 -26.39
C TYR A 164 3.78 13.43 -25.63
N GLY A 165 4.07 12.20 -25.23
CA GLY A 165 5.33 11.84 -24.56
C GLY A 165 5.21 11.80 -23.04
N CYS A 166 4.57 10.74 -22.53
CA CYS A 166 4.50 10.47 -21.09
C CYS A 166 5.63 9.50 -20.67
N PRO A 167 6.55 9.90 -19.77
CA PRO A 167 7.62 9.03 -19.32
C PRO A 167 7.10 7.93 -18.37
N PRO A 168 7.83 6.82 -18.22
CA PRO A 168 7.56 5.82 -17.18
C PRO A 168 7.56 6.44 -15.78
N HIS A 169 6.43 6.32 -15.09
CA HIS A 169 6.20 6.93 -13.78
C HIS A 169 5.40 6.00 -12.87
N GLY A 170 5.34 6.37 -11.59
CA GLY A 170 4.67 5.61 -10.55
C GLY A 170 4.61 6.43 -9.27
N GLY A 171 3.90 5.89 -8.30
CA GLY A 171 3.81 6.49 -6.97
C GLY A 171 2.86 5.70 -6.09
N PHE A 172 2.61 6.23 -4.90
CA PHE A 172 1.75 5.63 -3.90
C PHE A 172 0.85 6.67 -3.25
N GLY A 173 -0.31 6.22 -2.80
CA GLY A 173 -1.16 6.96 -1.88
C GLY A 173 -0.78 6.59 -0.45
N PHE A 174 -0.62 7.59 0.41
CA PHE A 174 -0.20 7.40 1.80
C PHE A 174 -1.27 7.84 2.79
N GLY A 175 -1.69 6.93 3.66
CA GLY A 175 -2.67 7.20 4.71
C GLY A 175 -2.04 7.81 5.97
N LEU A 176 -1.88 9.13 6.03
CA LEU A 176 -1.31 9.81 7.22
C LEU A 176 -2.03 9.44 8.53
N THR A 177 -3.37 9.40 8.53
CA THR A 177 -4.14 9.01 9.72
C THR A 177 -3.91 7.55 10.11
N ARG A 178 -3.73 6.64 9.15
CA ARG A 178 -3.37 5.24 9.45
C ARG A 178 -1.95 5.13 10.00
N MET A 179 -1.00 5.88 9.45
CA MET A 179 0.35 5.96 10.01
C MET A 179 0.34 6.45 11.45
N MET A 180 -0.37 7.56 11.74
CA MET A 180 -0.47 8.08 13.10
C MET A 180 -1.12 7.05 14.05
N MET A 181 -2.14 6.33 13.59
CA MET A 181 -2.79 5.27 14.34
C MET A 181 -1.80 4.15 14.73
N MET A 182 -0.99 3.68 13.77
CA MET A 182 0.02 2.65 14.00
C MET A 182 1.21 3.12 14.83
N LEU A 183 1.65 4.36 14.61
CA LEU A 183 2.76 5.00 15.34
C LEU A 183 2.42 5.18 16.82
N LEU A 184 1.20 5.63 17.13
CA LEU A 184 0.76 5.92 18.50
C LEU A 184 0.09 4.72 19.18
N GLY A 185 -0.07 3.59 18.49
CA GLY A 185 -0.68 2.39 19.04
C GLY A 185 -2.17 2.53 19.39
N VAL A 186 -2.87 3.48 18.77
CA VAL A 186 -4.31 3.68 19.02
C VAL A 186 -5.14 2.83 18.05
N SER A 187 -6.33 2.40 18.48
CA SER A 187 -7.14 1.46 17.71
C SER A 187 -8.09 2.10 16.70
N ASN A 188 -8.21 3.44 16.72
CA ASN A 188 -9.21 4.15 15.91
C ASN A 188 -8.63 5.44 15.30
N VAL A 189 -8.81 5.60 13.99
CA VAL A 189 -8.37 6.78 13.23
C VAL A 189 -8.96 8.09 13.76
N ARG A 190 -10.08 8.03 14.51
CA ARG A 190 -10.71 9.18 15.15
C ARG A 190 -9.82 9.82 16.21
N GLU A 191 -9.03 9.03 16.93
CA GLU A 191 -8.16 9.52 18.01
C GLU A 191 -6.97 10.34 17.48
N VAL A 192 -6.60 10.15 16.21
CA VAL A 192 -5.52 10.87 15.54
C VAL A 192 -6.00 11.94 14.57
N THR A 193 -7.31 12.21 14.57
CA THR A 193 -7.94 13.20 13.68
C THR A 193 -8.64 14.25 14.52
N TYR A 194 -8.06 15.46 14.57
CA TYR A 194 -8.58 16.57 15.37
C TYR A 194 -10.08 16.84 15.16
N LEU A 195 -10.54 16.87 13.91
CA LEU A 195 -11.96 16.98 13.53
C LEU A 195 -12.35 15.86 12.56
N TYR A 196 -12.66 14.68 13.12
CA TYR A 196 -13.06 13.52 12.32
C TYR A 196 -14.34 13.77 11.51
N ARG A 197 -14.33 13.30 10.26
CA ARG A 197 -15.48 13.26 9.36
C ARG A 197 -15.82 11.82 9.02
N GLY A 198 -17.10 11.49 9.08
CA GLY A 198 -17.62 10.21 8.61
C GLY A 198 -19.10 10.33 8.27
N PRO A 199 -19.72 9.26 7.75
CA PRO A 199 -21.11 9.29 7.28
C PRO A 199 -22.11 9.85 8.32
N ASN A 200 -21.83 9.61 9.60
CA ASN A 200 -22.69 10.00 10.72
C ASN A 200 -22.14 11.20 11.54
N ARG A 201 -21.08 11.88 11.10
CA ARG A 201 -20.49 13.03 11.83
C ARG A 201 -20.04 14.13 10.86
N ILE A 202 -20.80 15.23 10.89
CA ILE A 202 -20.60 16.42 10.04
C ILE A 202 -20.30 17.70 10.83
N THR A 203 -20.58 17.73 12.14
CA THR A 203 -20.37 18.90 13.00
C THR A 203 -19.65 18.55 14.32
N PRO A 204 -18.88 19.49 14.91
CA PRO A 204 -18.22 20.58 14.20
C PRO A 204 -17.33 20.03 13.10
#